data_AF-A0AAW8B9F3-F1
#
_entry.id   AF-A0AAW8B9F3-F1
#
_cell.length_a   1.000
_cell.length_b   1.000
_cell.length_c   1.000
_cell.angle_alpha   90.00
_cell.angle_beta   90.00
_cell.angle_gamma   90.00
#
_symmetry.space_group_name_H-M   'P 1'
#
loop_
_entity.id
_entity.type
_entity.pdbx_description
1 polymer ?
#
loop_
_entity_poly.entity_id
_entity_poly.type
_entity_poly.pdbx_seq_one_letter_code
_entity_poly.pdbx_strand_id
1 'polypeptide(L)' 'MENPFSAMYNMMASIDSKLDQILGENSQTSDNSELLTKKEYLKIRKISDTTLWREEKRGQISAVVIGSKKYYKLPK' A
#
# COMPACT_ATOMS: atom_id res chain seq x y z
N MET A 1 -22.92 -33.03 -31.15
CA MET A 1 -23.75 -31.85 -30.84
C MET A 1 -22.86 -30.89 -30.06
N GLU A 2 -22.62 -29.69 -30.58
CA GLU A 2 -21.90 -28.66 -29.84
C GLU A 2 -22.78 -28.12 -28.71
N ASN A 3 -22.20 -27.91 -27.54
CA ASN A 3 -22.92 -27.42 -26.38
C ASN A 3 -23.38 -25.96 -26.64
N PRO A 4 -24.68 -25.66 -26.59
CA PRO A 4 -25.20 -24.32 -26.90
C PRO A 4 -24.76 -23.24 -25.90
N PHE A 5 -24.23 -23.64 -24.74
CA PHE A 5 -23.73 -22.72 -23.71
C PHE A 5 -22.22 -22.48 -23.80
N SER A 6 -21.51 -23.09 -24.75
CA SER A 6 -20.06 -22.93 -24.95
C SER A 6 -19.61 -21.47 -25.06
N ALA A 7 -20.37 -20.64 -25.78
CA ALA A 7 -20.12 -19.21 -25.89
C ALA A 7 -20.22 -18.48 -24.54
N MET A 8 -21.17 -18.89 -23.68
CA MET A 8 -21.35 -18.31 -22.35
C MET A 8 -20.22 -18.72 -21.41
N TYR A 9 -19.77 -19.97 -21.46
CA TYR A 9 -18.62 -20.44 -20.68
C TYR A 9 -17.33 -19.70 -21.06
N ASN A 10 -17.09 -19.49 -22.36
CA ASN A 10 -15.95 -18.71 -22.84
C ASN A 10 -16.01 -17.26 -22.36
N MET A 11 -17.21 -16.66 -22.36
CA MET A 11 -17.40 -15.31 -21.84
C MET A 11 -17.14 -15.23 -20.33
N MET A 12 -17.65 -16.18 -19.53
CA MET A 12 -17.38 -16.23 -18.09
C MET A 12 -15.89 -16.39 -17.79
N ALA A 13 -15.20 -17.31 -18.47
CA ALA A 13 -13.76 -17.48 -18.32
C ALA A 13 -12.97 -16.20 -18.66
N SER A 14 -13.43 -15.44 -19.66
CA SER A 14 -12.80 -14.16 -20.02
C SER A 14 -13.03 -13.07 -18.98
N ILE A 15 -14.16 -13.10 -18.27
CA ILE A 15 -14.48 -12.16 -17.19
C ILE A 15 -13.60 -12.47 -15.98
N ASP A 16 -13.52 -13.74 -15.58
CA ASP A 16 -12.69 -14.18 -14.45
C ASP A 16 -11.22 -13.82 -14.67
N SER A 17 -10.69 -14.09 -15.88
CA SER A 17 -9.30 -13.73 -16.22
C SER A 17 -9.03 -12.23 -16.17
N LYS A 18 -10.00 -11.38 -16.52
CA LYS A 18 -9.87 -9.92 -16.41
C LYS A 18 -9.94 -9.44 -14.97
N LEU A 19 -10.78 -10.05 -14.14
CA LEU A 19 -10.85 -9.75 -12.71
C LEU A 19 -9.55 -10.12 -12.01
N ASP A 20 -8.98 -11.28 -12.33
CA ASP A 20 -7.68 -11.71 -11.80
C ASP A 20 -6.55 -10.76 -12.21
N GLN A 21 -6.56 -10.25 -13.44
CA GLN A 21 -5.61 -9.23 -13.90
C GLN A 21 -5.76 -7.92 -13.11
N ILE A 22 -6.98 -7.41 -12.95
CA ILE A 22 -7.24 -6.15 -12.22
C ILE A 22 -6.86 -6.28 -10.73
N LEU A 23 -7.12 -7.44 -10.13
CA LEU A 23 -6.75 -7.72 -8.73
C LEU A 23 -5.24 -7.92 -8.58
N GLY A 24 -4.59 -8.59 -9.53
CA GLY A 24 -3.14 -8.77 -9.57
C GLY A 24 -2.38 -7.46 -9.76
N GLU A 25 -2.85 -6.58 -10.65
CA GLU A 25 -2.24 -5.28 -10.93
C GLU A 25 -2.39 -4.31 -9.75
N ASN A 26 -3.55 -4.28 -9.07
CA ASN A 26 -3.72 -3.49 -7.84
C ASN A 26 -2.89 -4.01 -6.66
N SER A 27 -2.46 -5.27 -6.70
CA SER A 27 -1.60 -5.85 -5.65
C SER A 27 -0.15 -5.37 -5.74
N GLN A 28 0.34 -4.97 -6.94
CA GLN A 28 1.74 -4.60 -7.16
C GLN A 28 2.09 -3.14 -6.82
N THR A 29 1.10 -2.26 -6.61
CA THR A 29 1.31 -0.91 -6.07
C THR A 29 1.02 -0.80 -4.59
N SER A 30 0.99 -1.91 -3.88
CA SER A 30 1.03 -1.90 -2.44
C SER A 30 2.49 -1.77 -1.99
N ASP A 31 3.04 -0.56 -2.18
CA ASP A 31 4.10 -0.05 -1.30
C ASP A 31 3.43 0.13 0.08
N ASN A 32 3.08 -1.01 0.69
CA ASN A 32 2.47 -1.24 2.00
C ASN A 32 3.48 -0.88 3.10
N SER A 33 4.23 0.20 2.89
CA SER A 33 4.80 0.97 3.98
C SER A 33 3.61 1.60 4.70
N GLU A 34 3.03 0.83 5.60
CA GLU A 34 1.97 1.23 6.51
C GLU A 34 2.32 2.62 7.06
N LEU A 35 1.46 3.61 6.79
CA LEU A 35 1.69 4.98 7.21
C LEU A 35 1.44 5.06 8.72
N LEU A 36 2.52 5.12 9.48
CA LEU A 36 2.45 5.12 10.93
C LEU A 36 2.19 6.53 11.44
N THR A 37 1.39 6.63 12.49
CA THR A 37 1.31 7.88 13.25
C THR A 37 2.64 8.13 13.96
N LYS A 38 2.88 9.40 14.36
CA LYS A 38 4.06 9.77 15.15
C LYS A 38 4.29 8.83 16.36
N LYS A 39 3.22 8.51 17.10
CA LYS A 39 3.30 7.67 18.31
C LYS A 39 3.73 6.25 17.98
N GLU A 40 3.17 5.66 16.93
CA GLU A 40 3.50 4.30 16.49
C GLU A 40 4.94 4.24 15.96
N TYR A 41 5.34 5.23 15.15
CA TYR A 41 6.69 5.32 14.62
C TYR A 41 7.74 5.38 15.73
N LEU A 42 7.54 6.23 16.74
CA LEU A 42 8.43 6.33 17.90
C LEU A 42 8.47 5.01 18.70
N LYS A 43 7.33 4.34 18.88
CA LYS A 43 7.24 3.08 19.62
C LYS A 43 7.99 1.95 18.92
N ILE A 44 7.85 1.83 17.60
CA ILE A 44 8.50 0.77 16.81
C ILE A 44 10.01 1.03 16.76
N ARG A 45 10.42 2.25 16.43
CA ARG A 45 11.84 2.59 16.26
C ARG A 45 12.57 2.82 17.58
N LYS A 46 11.86 2.91 18.70
CA LYS A 46 12.38 3.17 20.06
C LYS A 46 13.27 4.42 20.12
N ILE A 47 12.86 5.48 19.42
CA ILE A 47 13.55 6.78 19.42
C ILE A 47 12.73 7.83 20.18
N SER A 48 13.38 8.91 20.61
CA SER A 48 12.72 10.07 21.19
C SER A 48 12.20 11.03 20.12
N ASP A 49 11.25 11.89 20.50
CA ASP A 49 10.76 12.99 19.66
C ASP A 49 11.89 13.88 19.13
N THR A 50 12.89 14.15 19.95
CA THR A 50 14.05 15.00 19.60
C THR A 50 14.87 14.36 18.49
N THR A 51 15.06 13.04 18.56
CA THR A 51 15.77 12.28 17.52
C THR A 51 14.99 12.31 16.21
N LEU A 52 13.67 12.06 16.26
CA LEU A 52 12.81 12.14 15.08
C LEU A 52 12.89 13.51 14.41
N TRP A 53 12.82 14.60 15.19
CA TRP A 53 12.94 15.96 14.66
C TRP A 53 14.31 16.23 14.01
N ARG A 54 15.39 15.72 14.60
CA ARG A 54 16.75 15.85 14.02
C ARG A 54 16.85 15.10 12.70
N GLU A 55 16.28 13.90 12.61
CA GLU A 55 16.27 13.09 11.39
C GLU A 55 15.40 13.74 10.29
N GLU A 56 14.24 14.30 10.64
CA GLU A 56 13.42 15.13 9.72
C GLU A 56 14.24 16.32 9.18
N LYS A 57 14.93 17.05 10.06
CA LYS A 57 15.74 18.22 9.67
C LYS A 57 16.95 17.86 8.82
N ARG A 58 17.50 16.67 8.99
CA ARG A 58 18.59 16.13 8.17
C ARG A 58 18.11 15.54 6.84
N GLY A 59 16.80 15.44 6.61
CA GLY A 59 16.23 14.82 5.42
C GLY A 59 16.35 13.30 5.37
N GLN A 60 16.66 12.65 6.51
CA GLN A 60 16.77 11.19 6.60
C GLN A 60 15.41 10.51 6.66
N ILE A 61 14.37 11.23 7.12
CA ILE A 61 12.99 10.76 7.19
C ILE A 61 12.11 11.85 6.59
N SER A 62 11.16 11.44 5.74
CA SER A 62 10.12 12.33 5.22
C SER A 62 8.78 12.01 5.87
N ALA A 63 8.16 13.02 6.46
CA ALA A 63 6.78 12.91 6.93
C ALA A 63 5.80 13.07 5.76
N VAL A 64 4.79 12.22 5.72
CA VAL A 64 3.63 12.36 4.84
C VAL A 64 2.55 13.12 5.61
N VAL A 65 2.07 14.23 5.06
CA VAL A 65 1.00 15.03 5.68
C VAL A 65 -0.32 14.68 5.03
N ILE A 66 -1.27 14.19 5.83
CA ILE A 66 -2.64 13.92 5.39
C ILE A 66 -3.58 14.76 6.26
N GLY A 67 -4.22 15.75 5.64
CA GLY A 67 -4.97 16.79 6.36
C GLY A 67 -4.05 17.60 7.29
N SER A 68 -4.35 17.60 8.58
CA SER A 68 -3.57 18.30 9.62
C SER A 68 -2.63 17.38 10.43
N LYS A 69 -2.51 16.10 10.05
CA LYS A 69 -1.70 15.10 10.77
C LYS A 69 -0.50 14.64 9.95
N LYS A 70 0.61 14.41 10.66
CA LYS A 70 1.85 13.84 10.11
C LYS A 70 1.90 12.34 10.33
N TYR A 71 2.32 11.63 9.29
CA TYR A 71 2.54 10.20 9.24
C TYR A 71 3.95 9.91 8.76
N TYR A 72 4.48 8.76 9.13
CA TYR A 72 5.86 8.37 8.84
C TYR A 72 5.88 6.97 8.25
N LYS A 73 6.75 6.77 7.26
CA LYS A 73 7.08 5.44 6.76
C LYS A 73 8.31 4.93 7.49
N LEU A 74 8.34 3.63 7.80
CA LEU A 74 9.57 3.01 8.27
C LEU A 74 10.61 3.04 7.14
N PRO A 75 11.89 3.33 7.46
CA PRO A 75 12.96 3.15 6.51
C PRO A 75 13.05 1.66 6.11
N LYS A 76 13.18 1.39 4.80
CA LYS A 76 13.45 0.05 4.26
C LYS A 76 14.83 -0.44 4.69
#